data_AF-A0A7H2BDN7-F1
#
_entry.id   AF-A0A7H2BDN7-F1
#
_cell.length_a   1.000
_cell.length_b   1.000
_cell.length_c   1.000
_cell.angle_alpha   90.00
_cell.angle_beta   90.00
_cell.angle_gamma   90.00
#
_symmetry.space_group_name_H-M   'P 1'
#
loop_
_entity.id
_entity.type
_entity.pdbx_description
1 polymer ?
#
loop_
_entity_poly.entity_id
_entity_poly.type
_entity_poly.pdbx_seq_one_letter_code
_entity_poly.pdbx_strand_id
1 'polypeptide(L)'
;MQDHCAPTNQLAQGTEYEIIAISALLSKGYNVTVIDYIGGGTEGTMSYLNRLDQGHAVLDAARASTGGAINFVAADSPVGIWGYSQGGGAVASAGELHAEYAPEVNLYGVFAGAVPANLQSVINTIDGTSYNGFALMGFAGLGDSLGIDMGQYLSPEGLNIIDQVRNETCTFDAISRFGNIRDTSVWTSSGLKLKELSSQDATLSAALQENSLGQEGRHPSVPVLIASSITDDVIPHRSNRQLAASYCRAGSQVSFYAGTTPTHAGGSLGMMPAGLIFMDQVFRGMKTSYDRALVGA
;
A
#
# COMPACT_ATOMS: atom_id res chain seq x y z
N MET A 1 -6.24 8.44 11.86
CA MET A 1 -7.45 7.78 11.35
C MET A 1 -8.11 7.15 12.55
N GLN A 2 -9.44 7.22 12.71
CA GLN A 2 -10.07 6.74 13.94
C GLN A 2 -10.08 5.21 14.03
N ASP A 3 -10.07 4.67 15.26
CA ASP A 3 -10.05 3.22 15.53
C ASP A 3 -11.17 2.45 14.83
N HIS A 4 -12.36 3.04 14.62
CA HIS A 4 -13.45 2.34 13.93
C HIS A 4 -13.14 2.03 12.45
N CYS A 5 -12.15 2.69 11.85
CA CYS A 5 -11.66 2.40 10.50
C CYS A 5 -10.63 1.24 10.48
N ALA A 6 -10.21 0.75 11.65
CA ALA A 6 -9.29 -0.39 11.75
C ALA A 6 -9.89 -1.63 11.07
N PRO A 7 -9.13 -2.38 10.26
CA PRO A 7 -9.55 -3.68 9.75
C PRO A 7 -10.17 -4.61 10.81
N THR A 8 -9.61 -4.66 12.02
CA THR A 8 -10.20 -5.43 13.14
C THR A 8 -11.64 -5.01 13.45
N ASN A 9 -11.92 -3.71 13.48
CA ASN A 9 -13.25 -3.18 13.78
C ASN A 9 -14.21 -3.32 12.59
N GLN A 10 -13.72 -3.11 11.37
CA GLN A 10 -14.51 -3.31 10.15
C GLN A 10 -14.91 -4.78 9.98
N LEU A 11 -14.01 -5.73 10.28
CA LEU A 11 -14.32 -7.16 10.28
C LEU A 11 -15.40 -7.51 11.31
N ALA A 12 -15.28 -6.99 12.54
CA ALA A 12 -16.28 -7.22 13.59
C ALA A 12 -17.67 -6.67 13.21
N GLN A 13 -17.72 -5.60 12.43
CA GLN A 13 -18.95 -4.96 11.96
C GLN A 13 -19.46 -5.48 10.62
N GLY A 14 -18.67 -6.33 9.93
CA GLY A 14 -19.00 -6.85 8.60
C GLY A 14 -18.88 -5.81 7.48
N THR A 15 -18.10 -4.76 7.69
CA THR A 15 -17.88 -3.65 6.73
C THR A 15 -16.51 -3.70 6.04
N GLU A 16 -15.67 -4.70 6.36
CA GLU A 16 -14.35 -4.87 5.75
C GLU A 16 -14.45 -5.02 4.23
N TYR A 17 -13.81 -4.10 3.50
CA TYR A 17 -13.95 -4.00 2.06
C TYR A 17 -13.12 -5.05 1.30
N GLU A 18 -12.08 -5.63 1.91
CA GLU A 18 -11.32 -6.75 1.32
C GLU A 18 -11.92 -8.14 1.66
N ILE A 19 -13.12 -8.20 2.25
CA ILE A 19 -13.76 -9.46 2.69
C ILE A 19 -13.86 -10.53 1.60
N ILE A 20 -13.97 -10.12 0.33
CA ILE A 20 -14.01 -11.07 -0.81
C ILE A 20 -12.66 -11.78 -0.97
N ALA A 21 -11.54 -11.05 -0.88
CA ALA A 21 -10.20 -11.62 -0.96
C ALA A 21 -9.92 -12.52 0.24
N ILE A 22 -10.26 -12.05 1.44
CA ILE A 22 -10.13 -12.80 2.71
C ILE A 22 -10.92 -14.11 2.61
N SER A 23 -12.19 -14.05 2.19
CA SER A 23 -13.05 -15.23 2.04
C SER A 23 -12.52 -16.21 1.00
N ALA A 24 -11.94 -15.71 -0.10
CA ALA A 24 -11.35 -16.55 -1.13
C ALA A 24 -10.09 -17.28 -0.62
N LEU A 25 -9.24 -16.61 0.15
CA LEU A 25 -8.08 -17.22 0.80
C LEU A 25 -8.51 -18.28 1.83
N LEU A 26 -9.46 -17.95 2.70
CA LEU A 26 -10.01 -18.91 3.67
C LEU A 26 -10.61 -20.14 2.97
N SER A 27 -11.36 -19.94 1.88
CA SER A 27 -11.96 -21.02 1.09
C SER A 27 -10.94 -21.93 0.40
N LYS A 28 -9.70 -21.46 0.23
CA LYS A 28 -8.56 -22.25 -0.27
C LYS A 28 -7.81 -23.00 0.84
N GLY A 29 -8.22 -22.83 2.10
CA GLY A 29 -7.61 -23.50 3.25
C GLY A 29 -6.43 -22.76 3.86
N TYR A 30 -6.22 -21.48 3.51
CA TYR A 30 -5.19 -20.66 4.15
C TYR A 30 -5.63 -20.22 5.55
N ASN A 31 -4.67 -20.18 6.47
CA ASN A 31 -4.79 -19.39 7.70
C ASN A 31 -4.56 -17.92 7.33
N VAL A 32 -5.49 -17.03 7.66
CA VAL A 32 -5.44 -15.62 7.27
C VAL A 32 -5.28 -14.75 8.50
N THR A 33 -4.25 -13.90 8.51
CA THR A 33 -4.08 -12.81 9.47
C THR A 33 -4.35 -11.49 8.74
N VAL A 34 -5.27 -10.69 9.28
CA VAL A 34 -5.56 -9.33 8.82
C VAL A 34 -5.05 -8.37 9.90
N ILE A 35 -4.42 -7.28 9.49
CA ILE A 35 -3.63 -6.44 10.39
C ILE A 35 -4.17 -5.03 10.41
N ASP A 36 -4.14 -4.43 11.59
CA ASP A 36 -4.25 -3.00 11.77
C ASP A 36 -2.85 -2.41 11.60
N TYR A 37 -2.69 -1.47 10.65
CA TYR A 37 -1.44 -0.73 10.55
C TYR A 37 -1.27 0.20 11.76
N ILE A 38 -0.03 0.61 12.04
CA ILE A 38 0.30 1.56 13.11
C ILE A 38 -0.64 2.77 13.01
N GLY A 39 -1.32 3.11 14.12
CA GLY A 39 -2.27 4.23 14.20
C GLY A 39 -3.64 3.98 13.54
N GLY A 40 -3.95 2.73 13.18
CA GLY A 40 -5.21 2.30 12.59
C GLY A 40 -5.94 1.28 13.44
N GLY A 41 -6.07 1.54 14.75
CA GLY A 41 -6.51 0.60 15.79
C GLY A 41 -5.69 0.70 17.08
N THR A 42 -4.61 1.50 17.04
CA THR A 42 -3.79 1.91 18.18
C THR A 42 -3.73 3.44 18.25
N GLU A 43 -3.28 3.99 19.37
CA GLU A 43 -3.09 5.43 19.54
C GLU A 43 -2.24 6.05 18.41
N GLY A 44 -2.61 7.26 17.99
CA GLY A 44 -1.87 8.06 17.01
C GLY A 44 -2.51 8.13 15.62
N THR A 45 -1.91 8.92 14.74
CA THR A 45 -2.31 9.00 13.33
C THR A 45 -1.78 7.77 12.60
N MET A 46 -2.63 7.12 11.79
CA MET A 46 -2.20 6.08 10.87
C MET A 46 -1.03 6.55 10.02
N SER A 47 0.09 5.83 10.02
CA SER A 47 1.27 6.16 9.20
C SER A 47 1.07 5.77 7.72
N TYR A 48 0.05 6.38 7.12
CA TYR A 48 -0.39 6.16 5.76
C TYR A 48 0.75 6.46 4.77
N LEU A 49 1.12 5.46 3.94
CA LEU A 49 2.22 5.48 2.96
C LEU A 49 3.63 5.55 3.56
N ASN A 50 3.79 5.46 4.89
CA ASN A 50 5.12 5.30 5.47
C ASN A 50 5.62 3.89 5.19
N ARG A 51 6.68 3.81 4.38
CA ARG A 51 7.22 2.56 3.85
C ARG A 51 7.70 1.65 4.99
N LEU A 52 8.47 2.20 5.93
CA LEU A 52 9.06 1.45 7.04
C LEU A 52 7.97 0.94 7.98
N ASP A 53 7.09 1.81 8.44
CA ASP A 53 6.04 1.45 9.39
C ASP A 53 5.13 0.36 8.84
N GLN A 54 4.68 0.50 7.59
CA GLN A 54 3.77 -0.48 6.97
C GLN A 54 4.46 -1.81 6.67
N GLY A 55 5.71 -1.76 6.18
CA GLY A 55 6.49 -2.97 5.92
C GLY A 55 6.78 -3.75 7.21
N HIS A 56 7.18 -3.06 8.28
CA HIS A 56 7.40 -3.67 9.59
C HIS A 56 6.11 -4.25 10.17
N ALA A 57 4.99 -3.51 10.12
CA ALA A 57 3.71 -4.01 10.62
C ALA A 57 3.28 -5.33 9.95
N VAL A 58 3.47 -5.47 8.64
CA VAL A 58 3.20 -6.73 7.91
C VAL A 58 4.10 -7.86 8.39
N LEU A 59 5.41 -7.61 8.51
CA LEU A 59 6.37 -8.64 8.93
C LEU A 59 6.20 -9.03 10.41
N ASP A 60 5.90 -8.07 11.27
CA ASP A 60 5.66 -8.31 12.71
C ASP A 60 4.34 -9.04 12.94
N ALA A 61 3.32 -8.80 12.11
CA ALA A 61 2.13 -9.62 12.14
C ALA A 61 2.41 -11.07 11.70
N ALA A 62 3.25 -11.28 10.68
CA ALA A 62 3.69 -12.62 10.31
C ALA A 62 4.41 -13.31 11.48
N ARG A 63 5.38 -12.63 12.13
CA ARG A 63 6.07 -13.11 13.33
C ARG A 63 5.12 -13.45 14.47
N ALA A 64 4.17 -12.55 14.77
CA ALA A 64 3.20 -12.74 15.84
C ALA A 64 2.36 -14.01 15.60
N SER A 65 1.98 -14.25 14.35
CA SER A 65 1.25 -15.43 13.92
C SER A 65 2.10 -16.71 13.88
N THR A 66 3.39 -16.63 13.53
CA THR A 66 4.30 -17.78 13.42
C THR A 66 5.21 -17.89 14.63
N GLY A 67 4.80 -18.64 15.65
CA GLY A 67 5.63 -18.89 16.84
C GLY A 67 5.84 -17.69 17.77
N GLY A 68 5.23 -16.53 17.47
CA GLY A 68 5.26 -15.33 18.30
C GLY A 68 4.15 -15.27 19.34
N ALA A 69 3.72 -14.04 19.68
CA ALA A 69 2.79 -13.78 20.78
C ALA A 69 1.39 -14.38 20.58
N ILE A 70 0.92 -14.50 19.33
CA ILE A 70 -0.38 -15.10 19.02
C ILE A 70 -0.21 -16.61 18.82
N ASN A 71 0.92 -17.04 18.25
CA ASN A 71 1.24 -18.45 17.97
C ASN A 71 0.08 -19.17 17.28
N PHE A 72 -0.46 -18.55 16.24
CA PHE A 72 -1.62 -19.03 15.50
C PHE A 72 -1.30 -20.28 14.69
N VAL A 73 -0.08 -20.36 14.15
CA VAL A 73 0.45 -21.48 13.38
C VAL A 73 1.88 -21.81 13.82
N ALA A 74 2.40 -22.96 13.40
CA ALA A 74 3.77 -23.37 13.71
C ALA A 74 4.80 -22.34 13.21
N ALA A 75 5.91 -22.20 13.93
CA ALA A 75 6.92 -21.18 13.66
C ALA A 75 7.56 -21.29 12.26
N ASP A 76 7.65 -22.48 11.69
CA ASP A 76 8.19 -22.76 10.37
C ASP A 76 7.13 -22.74 9.25
N SER A 77 5.88 -22.40 9.56
CA SER A 77 4.80 -22.34 8.56
C SER A 77 5.17 -21.39 7.42
N PRO A 78 4.96 -21.79 6.16
CA PRO A 78 5.19 -20.90 5.02
C PRO A 78 4.24 -19.69 5.10
N VAL A 79 4.77 -18.50 4.83
CA VAL A 79 4.04 -17.23 4.87
C VAL A 79 3.96 -16.64 3.47
N GLY A 80 2.77 -16.21 3.06
CA GLY A 80 2.57 -15.35 1.89
C GLY A 80 1.96 -14.04 2.34
N ILE A 81 2.42 -12.92 1.77
CA ILE A 81 1.87 -11.59 2.07
C ILE A 81 1.10 -11.06 0.87
N TRP A 82 -0.08 -10.51 1.13
CA TRP A 82 -1.06 -10.10 0.13
C TRP A 82 -1.53 -8.68 0.42
N GLY A 83 -1.56 -7.82 -0.60
CA GLY A 83 -2.14 -6.49 -0.44
C GLY A 83 -2.49 -5.82 -1.76
N TYR A 84 -3.46 -4.91 -1.70
CA TYR A 84 -3.89 -4.06 -2.82
C TYR A 84 -3.84 -2.58 -2.45
N SER A 85 -3.55 -1.69 -3.41
CA SER A 85 -3.48 -0.24 -3.20
C SER A 85 -2.46 0.12 -2.10
N GLN A 86 -2.86 0.82 -1.04
CA GLN A 86 -2.02 1.03 0.15
C GLN A 86 -1.45 -0.30 0.68
N GLY A 87 -2.28 -1.34 0.83
CA GLY A 87 -1.82 -2.66 1.25
C GLY A 87 -0.83 -3.27 0.26
N GLY A 88 -0.96 -2.97 -1.03
CA GLY A 88 0.02 -3.34 -2.06
C GLY A 88 1.38 -2.67 -1.82
N GLY A 89 1.37 -1.40 -1.42
CA GLY A 89 2.56 -0.68 -0.95
C GLY A 89 3.18 -1.30 0.29
N ALA A 90 2.36 -1.60 1.30
CA ALA A 90 2.79 -2.22 2.54
C ALA A 90 3.49 -3.57 2.32
N VAL A 91 2.87 -4.48 1.57
CA VAL A 91 3.46 -5.81 1.32
C VAL A 91 4.65 -5.76 0.35
N ALA A 92 4.67 -4.81 -0.59
CA ALA A 92 5.85 -4.58 -1.41
C ALA A 92 7.03 -4.09 -0.55
N SER A 93 6.78 -3.17 0.39
CA SER A 93 7.81 -2.75 1.36
C SER A 93 8.24 -3.89 2.27
N ALA A 94 7.31 -4.69 2.77
CA ALA A 94 7.64 -5.84 3.61
C ALA A 94 8.55 -6.82 2.85
N GLY A 95 8.29 -7.01 1.55
CA GLY A 95 9.20 -7.76 0.67
C GLY A 95 10.60 -7.16 0.59
N GLU A 96 10.73 -5.84 0.40
CA GLU A 96 12.04 -5.16 0.38
C GLU A 96 12.79 -5.26 1.72
N LEU A 97 12.06 -5.18 2.84
CA LEU A 97 12.62 -5.17 4.20
C LEU A 97 12.90 -6.56 4.76
N HIS A 98 12.31 -7.62 4.19
CA HIS A 98 12.27 -8.96 4.80
C HIS A 98 13.65 -9.48 5.20
N ALA A 99 14.65 -9.39 4.31
CA ALA A 99 15.98 -9.94 4.56
C ALA A 99 16.73 -9.25 5.72
N GLU A 100 16.48 -7.95 5.93
CA GLU A 100 17.17 -7.15 6.95
C GLU A 100 16.37 -7.07 8.26
N TYR A 101 15.05 -6.95 8.16
CA TYR A 101 14.19 -6.72 9.31
C TYR A 101 13.67 -8.02 9.93
N ALA A 102 13.27 -9.00 9.12
CA ALA A 102 12.60 -10.23 9.56
C ALA A 102 13.02 -11.51 8.82
N PRO A 103 14.33 -11.81 8.76
CA PRO A 103 14.85 -12.95 7.99
C PRO A 103 14.36 -14.32 8.50
N GLU A 104 13.88 -14.39 9.74
CA GLU A 104 13.34 -15.61 10.32
C GLU A 104 11.90 -15.91 9.90
N VAL A 105 11.16 -14.94 9.34
CA VAL A 105 9.83 -15.20 8.77
C VAL A 105 10.02 -16.05 7.52
N ASN A 106 9.38 -17.22 7.49
CA ASN A 106 9.47 -18.16 6.37
C ASN A 106 8.64 -17.68 5.15
N LEU A 107 9.04 -16.56 4.55
CA LEU A 107 8.32 -15.87 3.49
C LEU A 107 8.49 -16.61 2.15
N TYR A 108 7.37 -16.99 1.53
CA TYR A 108 7.33 -17.75 0.28
C TYR A 108 6.94 -16.90 -0.93
N GLY A 109 6.23 -15.79 -0.73
CA GLY A 109 5.90 -14.90 -1.82
C GLY A 109 5.12 -13.65 -1.43
N VAL A 110 5.16 -12.68 -2.34
CA VAL A 110 4.53 -11.37 -2.20
C VAL A 110 3.55 -11.14 -3.35
N PHE A 111 2.26 -10.98 -3.06
CA PHE A 111 1.29 -10.45 -4.02
C PHE A 111 1.03 -8.97 -3.71
N ALA A 112 1.47 -8.09 -4.60
CA ALA A 112 1.31 -6.64 -4.46
C ALA A 112 0.51 -6.09 -5.65
N GLY A 113 -0.75 -5.74 -5.40
CA GLY A 113 -1.66 -5.17 -6.40
C GLY A 113 -1.75 -3.64 -6.32
N ALA A 114 -1.78 -2.98 -7.47
CA ALA A 114 -1.89 -1.52 -7.62
C ALA A 114 -0.98 -0.76 -6.65
N VAL A 115 0.31 -1.06 -6.69
CA VAL A 115 1.30 -0.56 -5.73
C VAL A 115 1.52 0.94 -5.93
N PRO A 116 1.39 1.81 -4.90
CA PRO A 116 1.78 3.22 -4.95
C PRO A 116 3.30 3.36 -4.94
N ALA A 117 3.98 2.80 -5.94
CA ALA A 117 5.42 2.61 -5.95
C ALA A 117 6.23 3.90 -6.13
N ASN A 118 5.63 4.94 -6.74
CA ASN A 118 6.22 6.27 -6.88
C ASN A 118 5.20 7.31 -6.41
N LEU A 119 5.40 7.82 -5.19
CA LEU A 119 4.40 8.66 -4.54
C LEU A 119 4.22 10.01 -5.24
N GLN A 120 5.27 10.57 -5.86
CA GLN A 120 5.16 11.77 -6.68
C GLN A 120 4.28 11.54 -7.92
N SER A 121 4.40 10.38 -8.56
CA SER A 121 3.55 10.02 -9.71
C SER A 121 2.11 9.81 -9.28
N VAL A 122 1.87 9.20 -8.11
CA VAL A 122 0.53 9.03 -7.55
C VAL A 122 -0.11 10.40 -7.31
N ILE A 123 0.54 11.30 -6.57
CA ILE A 123 -0.05 12.63 -6.31
C ILE A 123 -0.28 13.44 -7.59
N ASN A 124 0.61 13.33 -8.58
CA ASN A 124 0.42 13.95 -9.89
C ASN A 124 -0.84 13.45 -10.62
N THR A 125 -1.24 12.19 -10.37
CA THR A 125 -2.43 11.57 -10.95
C THR A 125 -3.70 11.93 -10.21
N ILE A 126 -3.68 11.92 -8.88
CA ILE A 126 -4.90 12.11 -8.07
C ILE A 126 -5.21 13.57 -7.77
N ASP A 127 -4.22 14.45 -7.75
CA ASP A 127 -4.40 15.85 -7.37
C ASP A 127 -5.21 16.63 -8.42
N GLY A 128 -6.33 17.18 -7.97
CA GLY A 128 -7.36 17.82 -8.77
C GLY A 128 -8.44 16.86 -9.29
N THR A 129 -8.51 15.62 -8.78
CA THR A 129 -9.54 14.63 -9.11
C THR A 129 -10.48 14.38 -7.94
N SER A 130 -11.39 13.40 -8.05
CA SER A 130 -12.22 12.95 -6.92
C SER A 130 -11.40 12.24 -5.83
N TYR A 131 -10.14 11.90 -6.12
CA TYR A 131 -9.25 11.17 -5.22
C TYR A 131 -8.36 12.08 -4.36
N ASN A 132 -8.66 13.37 -4.29
CA ASN A 132 -7.94 14.34 -3.46
C ASN A 132 -7.88 13.96 -1.98
N GLY A 133 -8.89 13.24 -1.49
CA GLY A 133 -8.89 12.68 -0.13
C GLY A 133 -7.67 11.80 0.15
N PHE A 134 -7.21 11.00 -0.83
CA PHE A 134 -6.01 10.17 -0.65
C PHE A 134 -4.72 10.98 -0.57
N ALA A 135 -4.64 12.13 -1.27
CA ALA A 135 -3.52 13.04 -1.13
C ALA A 135 -3.48 13.62 0.29
N LEU A 136 -4.63 14.07 0.81
CA LEU A 136 -4.74 14.59 2.18
C LEU A 136 -4.41 13.52 3.24
N MET A 137 -4.82 12.27 3.04
CA MET A 137 -4.39 11.14 3.88
C MET A 137 -2.87 10.92 3.85
N GLY A 138 -2.24 11.10 2.67
CA GLY A 138 -0.78 11.12 2.52
C GLY A 138 -0.12 12.21 3.35
N PHE A 139 -0.56 13.46 3.22
CA PHE A 139 -0.01 14.57 4.00
C PHE A 139 -0.20 14.37 5.51
N ALA A 140 -1.36 13.84 5.94
CA ALA A 140 -1.63 13.56 7.34
C ALA A 140 -0.72 12.43 7.87
N GLY A 141 -0.78 11.24 7.27
CA GLY A 141 -0.10 10.06 7.79
C GLY A 141 1.41 10.10 7.60
N LEU A 142 1.88 10.45 6.40
CA LEU A 142 3.31 10.53 6.12
C LEU A 142 3.94 11.75 6.81
N GLY A 143 3.23 12.88 6.82
CA GLY A 143 3.67 14.08 7.54
C GLY A 143 3.86 13.82 9.04
N ASP A 144 2.84 13.24 9.69
CA ASP A 144 2.89 12.97 11.13
C ASP A 144 3.97 11.93 11.48
N SER A 145 4.05 10.82 10.72
CA SER A 145 5.04 9.77 10.98
C SER A 145 6.49 10.22 10.76
N LEU A 146 6.72 11.25 9.94
CA LEU A 146 8.04 11.86 9.71
C LEU A 146 8.28 13.11 10.57
N GLY A 147 7.32 13.54 11.39
CA GLY A 147 7.42 14.75 12.20
C GLY A 147 7.49 16.04 11.38
N ILE A 148 6.94 16.06 10.17
CA ILE A 148 6.91 17.25 9.30
C ILE A 148 5.80 18.18 9.81
N ASP A 149 6.17 19.42 10.13
CA ASP A 149 5.21 20.45 10.55
C ASP A 149 4.34 20.91 9.36
N MET A 150 3.15 20.30 9.24
CA MET A 150 2.18 20.65 8.21
C MET A 150 1.68 22.10 8.29
N GLY A 151 1.85 22.78 9.43
CA GLY A 151 1.53 24.20 9.59
C GLY A 151 2.34 25.12 8.69
N GLN A 152 3.50 24.67 8.22
CA GLN A 152 4.34 25.42 7.27
C GLN A 152 3.80 25.39 5.84
N TYR A 153 2.99 24.38 5.51
CA TYR A 153 2.60 24.06 4.14
C TYR A 153 1.13 24.30 3.86
N LEU A 154 0.28 24.13 4.89
CA LEU A 154 -1.18 24.14 4.73
C LEU A 154 -1.80 25.42 5.26
N SER A 155 -2.85 25.85 4.57
CA SER A 155 -3.70 26.96 5.00
C SER A 155 -4.49 26.56 6.26
N PRO A 156 -5.12 27.50 6.99
CA PRO A 156 -6.01 27.15 8.10
C PRO A 156 -7.12 26.17 7.71
N GLU A 157 -7.64 26.28 6.48
CA GLU A 157 -8.60 25.32 5.94
C GLU A 157 -7.97 23.95 5.70
N GLY A 158 -6.76 23.90 5.12
CA GLY A 158 -6.02 22.65 4.92
C GLY A 158 -5.68 21.94 6.22
N LEU A 159 -5.29 22.68 7.26
CA LEU A 159 -5.05 22.12 8.60
C LEU A 159 -6.32 21.54 9.21
N ASN A 160 -7.44 22.26 9.13
CA ASN A 160 -8.73 21.75 9.59
C ASN A 160 -9.18 20.48 8.83
N ILE A 161 -8.86 20.38 7.54
CA ILE A 161 -9.16 19.17 6.75
C ILE A 161 -8.26 18.01 7.15
N ILE A 162 -6.97 18.24 7.35
CA ILE A 162 -6.08 17.18 7.86
C ILE A 162 -6.52 16.70 9.24
N ASP A 163 -6.99 17.59 10.12
CA ASP A 163 -7.54 17.18 11.41
C ASP A 163 -8.81 16.33 11.26
N GLN A 164 -9.69 16.63 10.30
CA GLN A 164 -10.82 15.75 9.97
C GLN A 164 -10.36 14.40 9.40
N VAL A 165 -9.30 14.39 8.59
CA VAL A 165 -8.71 13.14 8.07
C VAL A 165 -8.15 12.29 9.21
N ARG A 166 -7.42 12.90 10.14
CA ARG A 166 -6.85 12.24 11.33
C ARG A 166 -7.95 11.65 12.20
N ASN A 167 -9.03 12.38 12.42
CA ASN A 167 -9.97 12.05 13.50
C ASN A 167 -11.28 11.42 13.05
N GLU A 168 -11.70 11.54 11.80
CA GLU A 168 -13.10 11.27 11.44
C GLU A 168 -13.29 10.52 10.10
N THR A 169 -12.23 10.30 9.34
CA THR A 169 -12.36 9.85 7.94
C THR A 169 -11.80 8.45 7.77
N CYS A 170 -12.65 7.50 7.35
CA CYS A 170 -12.18 6.22 6.80
C CYS A 170 -11.85 6.37 5.30
N THR A 171 -11.11 5.40 4.74
CA THR A 171 -10.54 5.47 3.38
C THR A 171 -11.55 5.91 2.30
N PHE A 172 -12.73 5.30 2.24
CA PHE A 172 -13.73 5.65 1.21
C PHE A 172 -14.50 6.94 1.52
N ASP A 173 -14.59 7.34 2.78
CA ASP A 173 -15.20 8.62 3.17
C ASP A 173 -14.35 9.80 2.68
N ALA A 174 -13.04 9.61 2.52
CA ALA A 174 -12.15 10.65 2.00
C ALA A 174 -12.56 11.11 0.59
N ILE A 175 -13.08 10.20 -0.24
CA ILE A 175 -13.60 10.53 -1.58
C ILE A 175 -14.88 11.35 -1.47
N SER A 176 -15.84 10.93 -0.66
CA SER A 176 -17.13 11.62 -0.54
C SER A 176 -17.01 12.98 0.14
N ARG A 177 -16.11 13.12 1.12
CA ARG A 177 -15.87 14.38 1.86
C ARG A 177 -15.06 15.39 1.07
N PHE A 178 -14.02 14.96 0.35
CA PHE A 178 -13.02 15.88 -0.23
C PHE A 178 -12.95 15.85 -1.77
N GLY A 179 -13.59 14.88 -2.43
CA GLY A 179 -13.51 14.69 -3.88
C GLY A 179 -14.24 15.75 -4.75
N ASN A 180 -15.04 16.62 -4.13
CA ASN A 180 -15.72 17.71 -4.84
C ASN A 180 -14.83 18.95 -5.03
N ILE A 181 -13.82 19.14 -4.18
CA ILE A 181 -12.89 20.26 -4.29
C ILE A 181 -11.79 19.85 -5.26
N ARG A 182 -11.73 20.48 -6.43
CA ARG A 182 -10.78 20.14 -7.51
C ARG A 182 -9.56 21.07 -7.57
N ASP A 183 -9.66 22.23 -6.94
CA ASP A 183 -8.52 23.12 -6.81
C ASP A 183 -7.94 22.96 -5.41
N THR A 184 -6.86 22.19 -5.29
CA THR A 184 -6.23 21.90 -4.00
C THR A 184 -5.33 23.02 -3.49
N SER A 185 -5.12 24.06 -4.31
CA SER A 185 -4.37 25.26 -3.89
C SER A 185 -5.01 25.95 -2.67
N VAL A 186 -6.33 25.83 -2.52
CA VAL A 186 -7.10 26.39 -1.40
C VAL A 186 -6.69 25.81 -0.03
N TRP A 187 -6.09 24.62 -0.02
CA TRP A 187 -5.62 23.96 1.20
C TRP A 187 -4.16 24.27 1.54
N THR A 188 -3.45 24.99 0.67
CA THR A 188 -2.02 25.28 0.86
C THR A 188 -1.81 26.75 1.23
N SER A 189 -0.79 27.01 2.04
CA SER A 189 -0.39 28.38 2.40
C SER A 189 0.27 29.13 1.25
N SER A 190 0.89 28.41 0.31
CA SER A 190 1.56 28.98 -0.86
C SER A 190 0.61 29.29 -2.03
N GLY A 191 -0.60 28.74 -2.03
CA GLY A 191 -1.51 28.78 -3.18
C GLY A 191 -1.07 27.86 -4.33
N LEU A 192 -0.11 26.97 -4.11
CA LEU A 192 0.27 25.92 -5.05
C LEU A 192 -0.66 24.72 -4.90
N LYS A 193 -0.92 23.99 -5.97
CA LYS A 193 -1.64 22.71 -5.83
C LYS A 193 -0.80 21.71 -5.05
N LEU A 194 -1.42 20.72 -4.41
CA LEU A 194 -0.69 19.75 -3.57
C LEU A 194 0.42 19.02 -4.34
N LYS A 195 0.21 18.69 -5.62
CA LYS A 195 1.25 18.07 -6.47
C LYS A 195 2.43 19.00 -6.75
N GLU A 196 2.15 20.29 -6.95
CA GLU A 196 3.16 21.32 -7.21
C GLU A 196 3.97 21.59 -5.95
N LEU A 197 3.29 21.76 -4.81
CA LEU A 197 3.90 21.89 -3.50
C LEU A 197 4.82 20.70 -3.18
N SER A 198 4.34 19.46 -3.38
CA SER A 198 5.10 18.24 -3.08
C SER A 198 6.35 18.07 -3.96
N SER A 199 6.34 18.61 -5.17
CA SER A 199 7.45 18.51 -6.11
C SER A 199 8.45 19.67 -6.00
N GLN A 200 8.00 20.85 -5.58
CA GLN A 200 8.83 22.04 -5.47
C GLN A 200 9.49 22.18 -4.09
N ASP A 201 8.83 21.70 -3.04
CA ASP A 201 9.41 21.71 -1.70
C ASP A 201 10.37 20.54 -1.51
N ALA A 202 11.59 20.83 -1.07
CA ALA A 202 12.64 19.82 -0.93
C ALA A 202 12.35 18.80 0.19
N THR A 203 11.70 19.21 1.28
CA THR A 203 11.36 18.34 2.41
C THR A 203 10.27 17.35 2.00
N LEU A 204 9.20 17.85 1.39
CA LEU A 204 8.10 17.01 0.91
C LEU A 204 8.55 16.08 -0.21
N SER A 205 9.33 16.59 -1.16
CA SER A 205 9.86 15.78 -2.27
C SER A 205 10.75 14.64 -1.76
N ALA A 206 11.65 14.93 -0.81
CA ALA A 206 12.49 13.92 -0.18
C ALA A 206 11.67 12.89 0.61
N ALA A 207 10.64 13.32 1.34
CA ALA A 207 9.74 12.41 2.06
C ALA A 207 9.00 11.44 1.11
N LEU A 208 8.47 11.95 -0.01
CA LEU A 208 7.82 11.12 -1.03
C LEU A 208 8.81 10.17 -1.71
N GLN A 209 10.04 10.62 -1.97
CA GLN A 209 11.08 9.78 -2.57
C GLN A 209 11.48 8.65 -1.63
N GLU A 210 11.82 8.95 -0.37
CA GLU A 210 12.27 7.96 0.62
C GLU A 210 11.24 6.84 0.85
N ASN A 211 9.95 7.21 0.79
CA ASN A 211 8.83 6.29 0.96
C ASN A 211 8.32 5.66 -0.36
N SER A 212 8.94 5.99 -1.49
CA SER A 212 8.71 5.26 -2.75
C SER A 212 9.48 3.93 -2.75
N LEU A 213 9.00 2.99 -3.55
CA LEU A 213 9.48 1.60 -3.63
C LEU A 213 10.35 1.37 -4.86
N GLY A 214 11.16 0.32 -4.84
CA GLY A 214 12.02 -0.10 -5.95
C GLY A 214 13.22 0.81 -6.16
N GLN A 215 13.67 1.49 -5.11
CA GLN A 215 14.96 2.19 -5.14
C GLN A 215 16.12 1.19 -5.27
N GLU A 216 17.30 1.69 -5.65
CA GLU A 216 18.49 0.85 -5.81
C GLU A 216 18.79 0.05 -4.52
N GLY A 217 19.03 -1.26 -4.69
CA GLY A 217 19.26 -2.19 -3.58
C GLY A 217 18.01 -2.63 -2.82
N ARG A 218 16.84 -2.03 -3.03
CA ARG A 218 15.58 -2.41 -2.36
C ARG A 218 14.77 -3.36 -3.23
N HIS A 219 14.74 -4.64 -2.88
CA HIS A 219 13.98 -5.64 -3.64
C HIS A 219 13.67 -6.90 -2.79
N PRO A 220 12.56 -7.62 -3.07
CA PRO A 220 12.27 -8.87 -2.40
C PRO A 220 13.25 -9.98 -2.76
N SER A 221 13.65 -10.79 -1.78
CA SER A 221 14.44 -12.02 -2.01
C SER A 221 13.61 -13.25 -2.39
N VAL A 222 12.28 -13.12 -2.30
CA VAL A 222 11.29 -14.17 -2.59
C VAL A 222 10.54 -13.86 -3.90
N PRO A 223 9.83 -14.83 -4.50
CA PRO A 223 8.94 -14.55 -5.63
C PRO A 223 7.95 -13.43 -5.33
N VAL A 224 7.74 -12.53 -6.29
CA VAL A 224 6.79 -11.42 -6.19
C VAL A 224 5.93 -11.32 -7.43
N LEU A 225 4.62 -11.21 -7.25
CA LEU A 225 3.68 -10.81 -8.28
C LEU A 225 3.30 -9.34 -8.08
N ILE A 226 3.72 -8.49 -9.03
CA ILE A 226 3.20 -7.13 -9.15
C ILE A 226 2.02 -7.14 -10.12
N ALA A 227 0.85 -6.73 -9.66
CA ALA A 227 -0.36 -6.68 -10.46
C ALA A 227 -0.88 -5.23 -10.57
N SER A 228 -1.32 -4.81 -11.76
CA SER A 228 -1.92 -3.48 -11.93
C SER A 228 -2.89 -3.44 -13.11
N SER A 229 -3.84 -2.51 -13.11
CA SER A 229 -4.78 -2.33 -14.21
C SER A 229 -4.23 -1.28 -15.16
N ILE A 230 -4.33 -1.52 -16.47
CA ILE A 230 -3.92 -0.53 -17.47
C ILE A 230 -4.82 0.72 -17.48
N THR A 231 -6.00 0.62 -16.85
CA THR A 231 -7.04 1.66 -16.75
C THR A 231 -7.22 2.14 -15.30
N ASP A 232 -6.24 1.90 -14.43
CA ASP A 232 -6.24 2.42 -13.06
C ASP A 232 -6.20 3.96 -13.08
N ASP A 233 -7.13 4.57 -12.35
CA ASP A 233 -7.37 6.01 -12.27
C ASP A 233 -6.85 6.65 -10.97
N VAL A 234 -6.17 5.87 -10.12
CA VAL A 234 -5.53 6.32 -8.87
C VAL A 234 -4.04 6.05 -8.89
N ILE A 235 -3.65 4.82 -9.22
CA ILE A 235 -2.27 4.34 -9.18
C ILE A 235 -1.76 4.10 -10.60
N PRO A 236 -0.78 4.89 -11.09
CA PRO A 236 -0.31 4.75 -12.46
C PRO A 236 0.25 3.36 -12.78
N HIS A 237 -0.34 2.69 -13.78
CA HIS A 237 0.15 1.40 -14.30
C HIS A 237 1.65 1.42 -14.64
N ARG A 238 2.14 2.54 -15.20
CA ARG A 238 3.55 2.74 -15.53
C ARG A 238 4.46 2.61 -14.28
N SER A 239 4.03 3.14 -13.14
CA SER A 239 4.77 3.05 -11.89
C SER A 239 4.93 1.60 -11.43
N ASN A 240 3.87 0.79 -11.54
CA ASN A 240 3.92 -0.65 -11.24
C ASN A 240 4.84 -1.42 -12.20
N ARG A 241 4.81 -1.09 -13.51
CA ARG A 241 5.76 -1.67 -14.48
C ARG A 241 7.21 -1.31 -14.16
N GLN A 242 7.47 -0.08 -13.71
CA GLN A 242 8.82 0.36 -13.32
C GLN A 242 9.30 -0.32 -12.05
N LEU A 243 8.42 -0.54 -11.06
CA LEU A 243 8.72 -1.31 -9.86
C LEU A 243 9.13 -2.74 -10.22
N ALA A 244 8.29 -3.44 -10.99
CA ALA A 244 8.59 -4.80 -11.46
C ALA A 244 9.92 -4.88 -12.21
N ALA A 245 10.20 -3.89 -13.06
CA ALA A 245 11.46 -3.80 -13.78
C ALA A 245 12.67 -3.61 -12.85
N SER A 246 12.52 -2.80 -11.80
CA SER A 246 13.59 -2.51 -10.86
C SER A 246 13.90 -3.72 -9.98
N TYR A 247 12.88 -4.40 -9.46
CA TYR A 247 13.04 -5.66 -8.75
C TYR A 247 13.70 -6.75 -9.62
N CYS A 248 13.28 -6.87 -10.88
CA CYS A 248 13.87 -7.84 -11.81
C CYS A 248 15.36 -7.56 -12.06
N ARG A 249 15.74 -6.29 -12.29
CA ARG A 249 17.15 -5.88 -12.45
C ARG A 249 17.99 -6.12 -11.19
N ALA A 250 17.38 -5.98 -10.01
CA ALA A 250 18.03 -6.25 -8.74
C ALA A 250 18.12 -7.76 -8.41
N GLY A 251 17.49 -8.63 -9.19
CA GLY A 251 17.62 -10.10 -9.08
C GLY A 251 16.43 -10.81 -8.45
N SER A 252 15.33 -10.12 -8.15
CA SER A 252 14.10 -10.77 -7.68
C SER A 252 13.45 -11.64 -8.75
N GLN A 253 12.78 -12.71 -8.32
CA GLN A 253 11.88 -13.48 -9.18
C GLN A 253 10.55 -12.73 -9.33
N VAL A 254 10.41 -11.98 -10.43
CA VAL A 254 9.26 -11.10 -10.65
C VAL A 254 8.30 -11.67 -11.69
N SER A 255 7.05 -11.78 -11.26
CA SER A 255 5.87 -11.99 -12.09
C SER A 255 5.11 -10.67 -12.24
N PHE A 256 4.59 -10.37 -13.44
CA PHE A 256 3.81 -9.15 -13.69
C PHE A 256 2.47 -9.46 -14.34
N TYR A 257 1.38 -8.94 -13.77
CA TYR A 257 0.04 -9.05 -14.33
C TYR A 257 -0.52 -7.67 -14.69
N ALA A 258 -0.85 -7.48 -15.97
CA ALA A 258 -1.55 -6.31 -16.48
C ALA A 258 -3.03 -6.64 -16.69
N GLY A 259 -3.88 -6.24 -15.74
CA GLY A 259 -5.33 -6.36 -15.86
C GLY A 259 -5.93 -5.27 -16.75
N THR A 260 -7.13 -5.52 -17.26
CA THR A 260 -7.90 -4.55 -18.06
C THR A 260 -9.19 -4.08 -17.39
N THR A 261 -9.52 -4.64 -16.22
CA THR A 261 -10.71 -4.24 -15.45
C THR A 261 -10.62 -2.75 -15.12
N PRO A 262 -11.60 -1.93 -15.56
CA PRO A 262 -11.56 -0.49 -15.38
C PRO A 262 -11.46 -0.06 -13.92
N THR A 263 -10.88 1.13 -13.71
CA THR A 263 -10.76 1.83 -12.42
C THR A 263 -9.87 1.12 -11.41
N HIS A 264 -9.42 1.89 -10.42
CA HIS A 264 -8.69 1.37 -9.28
C HIS A 264 -9.53 0.36 -8.48
N ALA A 265 -10.77 0.70 -8.15
CA ALA A 265 -11.66 -0.19 -7.40
C ALA A 265 -11.95 -1.50 -8.18
N GLY A 266 -12.26 -1.40 -9.47
CA GLY A 266 -12.50 -2.59 -10.31
C GLY A 266 -11.23 -3.45 -10.48
N GLY A 267 -10.06 -2.83 -10.50
CA GLY A 267 -8.78 -3.51 -10.53
C GLY A 267 -8.59 -4.52 -9.38
N SER A 268 -9.03 -4.18 -8.17
CA SER A 268 -8.93 -5.07 -7.00
C SER A 268 -9.58 -6.44 -7.24
N LEU A 269 -10.82 -6.44 -7.76
CA LEU A 269 -11.57 -7.65 -8.10
C LEU A 269 -10.96 -8.36 -9.31
N GLY A 270 -10.54 -7.60 -10.32
CA GLY A 270 -9.97 -8.14 -11.55
C GLY A 270 -8.65 -8.90 -11.36
N MET A 271 -7.84 -8.49 -10.37
CA MET A 271 -6.52 -9.08 -10.11
C MET A 271 -6.55 -10.23 -9.10
N MET A 272 -7.62 -10.37 -8.34
CA MET A 272 -7.74 -11.39 -7.30
C MET A 272 -7.48 -12.83 -7.81
N PRO A 273 -8.01 -13.27 -8.97
CA PRO A 273 -7.68 -14.61 -9.48
C PRO A 273 -6.19 -14.81 -9.73
N ALA A 274 -5.49 -13.78 -10.23
CA ALA A 274 -4.05 -13.84 -10.47
C ALA A 274 -3.26 -13.97 -9.16
N GLY A 275 -3.64 -13.21 -8.13
CA GLY A 275 -3.06 -13.33 -6.80
C GLY A 275 -3.26 -14.70 -6.18
N LEU A 276 -4.47 -15.27 -6.28
CA LEU A 276 -4.77 -16.62 -5.75
C LEU A 276 -3.97 -17.72 -6.45
N ILE A 277 -3.82 -17.63 -7.77
CA ILE A 277 -3.01 -18.57 -8.56
C ILE A 277 -1.54 -18.45 -8.17
N PHE A 278 -1.03 -17.23 -8.03
CA PHE A 278 0.34 -16.99 -7.59
C PHE A 278 0.60 -17.57 -6.20
N MET A 279 -0.30 -17.33 -5.25
CA MET A 279 -0.19 -17.90 -3.89
C MET A 279 -0.16 -19.43 -3.93
N ASP A 280 -1.09 -20.09 -4.64
CA ASP A 280 -1.07 -21.55 -4.75
C ASP A 280 0.22 -22.08 -5.40
N GLN A 281 0.79 -21.34 -6.36
CA GLN A 281 2.06 -21.70 -7.00
C GLN A 281 3.23 -21.61 -6.03
N VAL A 282 3.41 -20.49 -5.33
CA VAL A 282 4.56 -20.30 -4.43
C VAL A 282 4.52 -21.26 -3.24
N PHE A 283 3.34 -21.48 -2.65
CA PHE A 283 3.18 -22.42 -1.53
C PHE A 283 3.45 -23.88 -1.92
N ARG A 284 3.27 -24.24 -3.20
CA ARG A 284 3.60 -25.57 -3.73
C ARG A 284 5.01 -25.69 -4.29
N GLY A 285 5.82 -24.63 -4.21
CA GLY A 285 7.17 -24.58 -4.80
C GLY A 285 7.15 -24.68 -6.34
N MET A 286 6.06 -24.27 -6.99
CA MET A 286 5.93 -24.25 -8.44
C MET A 286 6.47 -22.95 -9.02
N LYS A 287 6.97 -23.02 -10.27
CA LYS A 287 7.28 -21.80 -11.05
C LYS A 287 6.00 -20.99 -11.26
N THR A 288 6.13 -19.67 -11.23
CA THR A 288 5.00 -18.77 -11.34
C THR A 288 4.56 -18.62 -12.80
N SER A 289 3.26 -18.74 -13.07
CA SER A 289 2.73 -18.74 -14.45
C SER A 289 2.84 -17.39 -15.17
N TYR A 290 3.18 -16.34 -14.42
CA TYR A 290 3.37 -14.97 -14.91
C TYR A 290 4.84 -14.64 -15.18
N ASP A 291 5.72 -15.63 -15.17
CA ASP A 291 7.12 -15.56 -15.64
C ASP A 291 7.16 -15.43 -17.18
N ARG A 292 6.50 -14.41 -17.73
CA ARG A 292 6.64 -14.06 -19.14
C ARG A 292 7.25 -12.68 -19.21
N ALA A 293 8.38 -12.60 -19.91
CA ALA A 293 9.09 -11.43 -20.45
C ALA A 293 8.28 -10.11 -20.50
N LEU A 294 7.93 -9.56 -19.35
CA LEU A 294 7.27 -8.27 -19.18
C LEU A 294 8.17 -7.34 -18.38
N VAL A 295 9.43 -7.32 -18.77
CA VAL A 295 10.29 -6.17 -18.58
C VAL A 295 11.11 -6.09 -19.86
N GLY A 296 10.76 -5.14 -20.74
CA GLY A 296 11.68 -4.79 -21.82
C GLY A 296 12.99 -4.36 -21.17
N ALA A 297 14.02 -5.18 -21.34
CA ALA A 297 15.39 -4.71 -21.29
C ALA A 297 15.60 -3.66 -22.38
#